data_AF-A0A7V3I2Q3-F1
#
_entry.id   AF-A0A7V3I2Q3-F1
#
_cell.length_a   1.000
_cell.length_b   1.000
_cell.length_c   1.000
_cell.angle_alpha   90.00
_cell.angle_beta   90.00
_cell.angle_gamma   90.00
#
_symmetry.space_group_name_H-M   'P 1'
#
loop_
_entity.id
_entity.type
_entity.pdbx_description
1 polymer ?
#
loop_
_entity_poly.entity_id
_entity_poly.type
_entity_poly.pdbx_seq_one_letter_code
_entity_poly.pdbx_strand_id
1 'polypeptide(L)' 'EGDVVVVVEAMKMEHSLPAPVSGRVEVLVSVGDQVKVDQVLARIKDRES' A
#
# COMPACT_ATOMS: atom_id res chain seq x y z
N GLU A 1 -6.43 -7.50 -8.68
CA GLU A 1 -5.13 -6.97 -9.12
C GLU A 1 -5.37 -5.61 -9.75
N GLY A 2 -4.50 -4.63 -9.52
CA GLY A 2 -4.66 -3.28 -10.08
C GLY A 2 -5.45 -2.29 -9.22
N ASP A 3 -6.13 -2.73 -8.17
CA ASP A 3 -6.80 -1.85 -7.21
C ASP A 3 -5.77 -1.03 -6.41
N VAL A 4 -6.01 0.27 -6.24
CA VAL A 4 -5.14 1.14 -5.43
C VAL A 4 -5.26 0.78 -3.95
N VAL A 5 -4.14 0.45 -3.32
CA VAL A 5 -4.10 0.00 -1.92
C VAL A 5 -3.70 1.11 -0.96
N VAL A 6 -2.67 1.87 -1.32
CA VAL A 6 -2.17 3.00 -0.53
C VAL A 6 -1.90 4.16 -1.48
N VAL A 7 -2.19 5.38 -1.00
CA VAL A 7 -1.72 6.62 -1.63
C VAL A 7 -0.77 7.29 -0.66
N VAL A 8 0.43 7.65 -1.14
CA VAL A 8 1.41 8.39 -0.35
C VAL A 8 1.63 9.76 -0.96
N GLU A 9 1.73 10.79 -0.12
CA GLU A 9 2.13 12.12 -0.55
C GLU A 9 3.63 12.32 -0.34
N ALA A 10 4.36 12.67 -1.39
CA ALA A 10 5.77 13.02 -1.33
C ALA A 10 6.06 14.19 -2.28
N MET A 11 6.87 15.16 -1.85
CA MET A 11 7.26 16.30 -2.68
C MET A 11 6.06 17.07 -3.31
N LYS A 12 4.94 17.19 -2.58
CA LYS A 12 3.66 17.76 -3.05
C LYS A 12 2.98 16.97 -4.18
N MET A 13 3.36 15.72 -4.35
CA MET A 13 2.79 14.82 -5.34
C MET A 13 2.24 13.58 -4.66
N GLU A 14 1.09 13.12 -5.13
CA GLU A 14 0.51 11.86 -4.69
C GLU A 14 1.06 10.72 -5.55
N HIS A 15 1.36 9.60 -4.91
CA HIS A 15 1.78 8.37 -5.55
C HIS A 15 0.85 7.24 -5.13
N SER A 16 0.11 6.70 -6.10
CA SER A 16 -0.78 5.55 -5.89
C SER A 16 0.00 4.26 -6.03
N LEU A 17 -0.11 3.37 -5.05
CA LEU A 17 0.48 2.04 -5.07
C LEU A 17 -0.63 1.01 -5.34
N PRO A 18 -0.78 0.54 -6.60
CA PRO A 18 -1.72 -0.50 -6.94
C PRO A 18 -1.26 -1.88 -6.43
N ALA A 19 -2.23 -2.75 -6.15
CA ALA A 19 -1.97 -4.14 -5.78
C ALA A 19 -1.34 -4.90 -6.96
N PRO A 20 -0.11 -5.44 -6.82
CA PRO A 20 0.54 -6.21 -7.89
C PRO A 20 -0.10 -7.58 -8.12
N VAL A 21 -0.87 -8.09 -7.16
CA VAL A 21 -1.56 -9.39 -7.24
C VAL A 21 -2.92 -9.29 -6.55
N SER A 22 -3.82 -10.23 -6.86
CA SER A 22 -5.10 -10.36 -6.17
C SER A 22 -4.92 -11.10 -4.86
N GLY A 23 -5.51 -10.61 -3.77
CA GLY A 23 -5.41 -11.26 -2.46
C GLY A 23 -6.09 -10.45 -1.36
N ARG A 24 -5.89 -10.86 -0.10
CA ARG A 24 -6.33 -10.10 1.07
C ARG A 24 -5.26 -9.07 1.44
N VAL A 25 -5.65 -7.81 1.43
CA VAL A 25 -4.81 -6.68 1.82
C VAL A 25 -4.83 -6.49 3.34
N GLU A 26 -3.65 -6.32 3.92
CA GLU A 26 -3.42 -5.89 5.30
C GLU A 26 -2.57 -4.61 5.27
N VAL A 27 -3.18 -3.47 5.62
CA VAL A 27 -2.49 -2.18 5.68
C VAL A 27 -1.77 -2.06 7.03
N LEU A 28 -0.50 -1.69 7.00
CA LEU A 28 0.39 -1.63 8.18
C LEU A 28 0.61 -0.21 8.71
N VAL A 29 -0.02 0.77 8.08
CA VAL A 29 0.10 2.20 8.41
C VAL A 29 -1.29 2.82 8.57
N SER A 30 -1.35 3.93 9.28
CA SER A 30 -2.55 4.75 9.42
C SER A 30 -2.49 5.97 8.49
N VAL A 31 -3.66 6.55 8.20
CA VAL A 31 -3.75 7.80 7.43
C VAL A 31 -3.03 8.91 8.20
N GLY A 32 -2.16 9.64 7.51
CA GLY A 32 -1.36 10.73 8.08
C GLY A 32 -0.02 10.29 8.68
N ASP A 33 0.28 9.00 8.72
CA ASP A 33 1.59 8.52 9.17
C ASP A 33 2.70 9.00 8.23
N GLN A 34 3.82 9.43 8.82
CA GLN A 34 5.04 9.69 8.05
C GLN A 34 5.71 8.36 7.69
N VAL A 35 5.97 8.17 6.40
CA VAL A 35 6.57 6.95 5.86
C VAL A 35 7.92 7.25 5.20
N LYS A 36 8.81 6.26 5.18
CA LYS A 36 10.14 6.37 4.55
C LYS A 36 10.23 5.58 3.25
N VAL A 37 11.25 5.88 2.45
CA VAL A 37 11.63 5.04 1.30
C VAL A 37 11.90 3.62 1.78
N ASP A 38 11.46 2.63 1.00
CA ASP A 38 11.54 1.18 1.28
C ASP A 38 10.77 0.69 2.52
N GLN A 39 9.95 1.54 3.14
CA GLN A 39 9.07 1.10 4.23
C GLN A 39 7.92 0.25 3.69
N VAL A 40 7.66 -0.89 4.34
CA VAL A 40 6.51 -1.73 4.02
C VAL A 40 5.22 -1.06 4.51
N LEU A 41 4.33 -0.70 3.58
CA LEU A 41 3.07 -0.01 3.89
C LEU A 41 1.87 -0.96 3.98
N ALA A 42 1.87 -2.04 3.20
CA ALA A 42 0.81 -3.03 3.17
C ALA A 42 1.38 -4.40 2.78
N ARG A 43 0.67 -5.45 3.16
CA ARG A 43 0.93 -6.84 2.75
C ARG A 43 -0.28 -7.40 2.02
N ILE A 44 -0.02 -8.20 1.00
CA ILE A 44 -1.06 -8.95 0.31
C ILE A 44 -0.81 -10.43 0.59
N LYS A 45 -1.82 -11.09 1.14
CA LYS A 45 -1.82 -12.54 1.36
C LYS A 45 -2.74 -13.19 0.34
N ASP A 46 -2.33 -14.30 -0.23
CA ASP A 46 -3.24 -15.09 -1.06
C ASP A 46 -4.44 -15.55 -0.22
N ARG A 47 -5.59 -15.64 -0.88
CA ARG A 47 -6.85 -16.00 -0.20
C ARG A 47 -6.93 -17.50 0.12
N GLU A 48 -6.00 -18.29 -0.37
CA GLU A 48 -5.85 -19.72 -0.08
C GLU A 48 -4.61 -19.95 0.80
N SER A 49 -4.84 -20.21 2.08
CA SER A 49 -3.93 -20.96 2.96
C SER A 49 -4.76 -21.67 4.02
#